data_AF-A0A4V4LRY0-F1
#
_entry.id   AF-A0A4V4LRY0-F1
#
_cell.length_a   1.000
_cell.length_b   1.000
_cell.length_c   1.000
_cell.angle_alpha   90.00
_cell.angle_beta   90.00
_cell.angle_gamma   90.00
#
_symmetry.space_group_name_H-M   'P 1'
#
loop_
_entity.id
_entity.type
_entity.pdbx_description
1 polymer ?
#
loop_
_entity_poly.entity_id
_entity_poly.type
_entity_poly.pdbx_seq_one_letter_code
_entity_poly.pdbx_strand_id
1 'polypeptide(L)'
;MAPKGGNAKKEGGRAKKAENEASKKSQQAELAEAKESQKWSQGSKGKGKKEDDAEKKAQQAAKKAEKDRMLAEEEASMPSKPKAGANKGGNKKAPPKPAGPGALSAGGINASVDQPESFGASGLDDAMDMMSIVGQKSDKATMGAKAGQIEKHPERRFKGAFEAYKEAEMPIVRSENPGLRLQQYNDMLYKKFQKSPDNPFNQQTVAYNATKDDKMAALDESRKLTENRYKQ
;
A
#
# COMPACT_ATOMS: atom_id res chain seq x y z
N MET A 1 48.74 -74.55 -3.27
CA MET A 1 48.26 -73.40 -4.09
C MET A 1 47.08 -72.74 -3.39
N ALA A 2 46.95 -71.42 -3.57
CA ALA A 2 46.05 -70.43 -2.93
C ALA A 2 46.56 -69.88 -1.56
N PRO A 3 46.43 -68.55 -1.36
CA PRO A 3 45.15 -68.06 -0.85
C PRO A 3 44.43 -67.11 -1.82
N LYS A 4 43.24 -67.56 -2.21
CA LYS A 4 42.16 -66.79 -2.84
C LYS A 4 41.28 -66.31 -1.67
N GLY A 5 41.27 -65.01 -1.36
CA GLY A 5 40.36 -64.47 -0.33
C GLY A 5 40.74 -63.18 0.40
N GLY A 6 41.91 -62.60 0.17
CA GLY A 6 42.39 -61.47 0.98
C GLY A 6 41.96 -60.05 0.56
N ASN A 7 41.53 -59.85 -0.70
CA ASN A 7 41.33 -58.49 -1.24
C ASN A 7 39.89 -57.96 -1.09
N ALA A 8 38.88 -58.84 -1.16
CA ALA A 8 37.47 -58.45 -1.08
C ALA A 8 37.05 -57.82 0.26
N LYS A 9 37.68 -58.24 1.37
CA LYS A 9 37.37 -57.69 2.72
C LYS A 9 37.98 -56.29 2.92
N LYS A 10 39.16 -56.01 2.33
CA LYS A 10 39.78 -54.68 2.34
C LYS A 10 39.06 -53.73 1.39
N GLU A 11 38.64 -54.22 0.23
CA GLU A 11 37.82 -53.47 -0.72
C GLU A 11 36.44 -53.13 -0.13
N GLY A 12 35.77 -54.09 0.54
CA GLY A 12 34.53 -53.83 1.27
C GLY A 12 34.67 -52.85 2.43
N GLY A 13 35.82 -52.83 3.13
CA GLY A 13 36.10 -51.83 4.16
C GLY A 13 36.32 -50.42 3.60
N ARG A 14 37.01 -50.31 2.45
CA ARG A 14 37.18 -49.04 1.73
C ARG A 14 35.86 -48.56 1.13
N ALA A 15 35.04 -49.47 0.60
CA ALA A 15 33.71 -49.18 0.08
C ALA A 15 32.79 -48.65 1.19
N LYS A 16 32.74 -49.30 2.36
CA LYS A 16 31.96 -48.81 3.52
C LYS A 16 32.45 -47.45 4.03
N LYS A 17 33.75 -47.18 3.99
CA LYS A 17 34.29 -45.87 4.35
C LYS A 17 33.92 -44.79 3.33
N ALA A 18 33.98 -45.12 2.04
CA ALA A 18 33.57 -44.22 0.96
C ALA A 18 32.05 -43.93 0.99
N GLU A 19 31.22 -44.93 1.29
CA GLU A 19 29.77 -44.78 1.40
C GLU A 19 29.39 -43.89 2.60
N ASN A 20 30.07 -44.04 3.74
CA ASN A 20 29.84 -43.19 4.91
C ASN A 20 30.37 -41.75 4.73
N GLU A 21 31.45 -41.57 3.98
CA GLU A 21 31.93 -40.24 3.58
C GLU A 21 31.00 -39.59 2.53
N ALA A 22 30.43 -40.38 1.62
CA ALA A 22 29.45 -39.92 0.64
C ALA A 22 28.12 -39.53 1.31
N SER A 23 27.62 -40.33 2.26
CA SER A 23 26.41 -40.01 3.03
C SER A 23 26.60 -38.73 3.85
N LYS A 24 27.75 -38.57 4.53
CA LYS A 24 28.06 -37.34 5.26
C LYS A 24 28.18 -36.12 4.35
N LYS A 25 28.77 -36.27 3.16
CA LYS A 25 28.84 -35.19 2.15
C LYS A 25 27.45 -34.84 1.60
N SER A 26 26.59 -35.83 1.36
CA SER A 26 25.22 -35.60 0.89
C SER A 26 24.39 -34.85 1.95
N GLN A 27 24.46 -35.25 3.22
CA GLN A 27 23.78 -34.53 4.31
C GLN A 27 24.32 -33.10 4.48
N GLN A 28 25.63 -32.89 4.31
CA GLN A 28 26.20 -31.55 4.34
C GLN A 28 25.77 -30.70 3.14
N ALA A 29 25.63 -31.30 1.96
CA ALA A 29 25.12 -30.63 0.76
C ALA A 29 23.63 -30.29 0.92
N GLU A 30 22.80 -31.21 1.42
CA GLU A 30 21.38 -30.96 1.71
C GLU A 30 21.20 -29.86 2.77
N LEU A 31 22.03 -29.85 3.82
CA LEU A 31 22.01 -28.80 4.83
C LEU A 31 22.50 -27.45 4.27
N ALA A 32 23.47 -27.46 3.36
CA ALA A 32 23.94 -26.25 2.69
C ALA A 32 22.86 -25.71 1.74
N GLU A 33 22.22 -26.57 0.95
CA GLU A 33 21.11 -26.22 0.05
C GLU A 33 19.86 -25.78 0.82
N ALA A 34 19.56 -26.38 1.97
CA ALA A 34 18.49 -25.94 2.86
C ALA A 34 18.78 -24.55 3.45
N LYS A 35 20.03 -24.28 3.83
CA LYS A 35 20.44 -22.95 4.32
C LYS A 35 20.47 -21.92 3.20
N GLU A 36 20.91 -22.31 2.01
CA GLU A 36 20.94 -21.44 0.85
C GLU A 36 19.52 -21.10 0.37
N SER A 37 18.63 -22.09 0.28
CA SER A 37 17.21 -21.88 0.00
C SER A 37 16.54 -21.03 1.08
N GLN A 38 16.85 -21.22 2.37
CA GLN A 38 16.38 -20.30 3.41
C GLN A 38 16.90 -18.88 3.19
N LYS A 39 18.19 -18.71 2.87
CA LYS A 39 18.79 -17.40 2.59
C LYS A 39 18.18 -16.72 1.35
N TRP A 40 17.90 -17.48 0.29
CA TRP A 40 17.21 -16.99 -0.91
C TRP A 40 15.73 -16.72 -0.64
N SER A 41 15.08 -17.48 0.24
CA SER A 41 13.69 -17.24 0.65
C SER A 41 13.52 -15.99 1.51
N GLN A 42 14.57 -15.56 2.23
CA GLN A 42 14.57 -14.30 2.99
C GLN A 42 14.65 -13.06 2.07
N GLY A 43 15.13 -13.22 0.83
CA GLY A 43 15.11 -12.18 -0.21
C GLY A 43 13.83 -12.19 -1.06
N SER A 44 13.14 -13.33 -1.12
CA SER A 44 11.78 -13.40 -1.65
C SER A 44 10.86 -12.68 -0.67
N LYS A 45 10.20 -11.62 -1.13
CA LYS A 45 9.18 -10.87 -0.40
C LYS A 45 8.14 -11.87 0.13
N GLY A 46 8.28 -12.26 1.40
CA GLY A 46 7.57 -13.39 2.00
C GLY A 46 6.09 -13.34 1.67
N LYS A 47 5.51 -14.48 1.28
CA LYS A 47 4.10 -14.74 0.89
C LYS A 47 3.26 -13.47 0.92
N GLY A 48 3.53 -12.59 -0.04
CA GLY A 48 3.13 -11.20 0.06
C GLY A 48 1.61 -11.12 0.00
N LYS A 49 1.03 -10.13 0.69
CA LYS A 49 -0.39 -9.71 0.73
C LYS A 49 -1.28 -10.07 -0.48
N LYS A 50 -0.73 -10.25 -1.68
CA LYS A 50 -1.40 -10.72 -2.90
C LYS A 50 -1.79 -12.21 -2.87
N GLU A 51 -1.02 -13.09 -2.25
CA GLU A 51 -1.39 -14.51 -2.05
C GLU A 51 -2.39 -14.65 -0.89
N ASP A 52 -2.23 -13.90 0.20
CA ASP A 52 -3.24 -13.83 1.28
C ASP A 52 -4.59 -13.26 0.81
N ASP A 53 -4.58 -12.25 -0.06
CA ASP A 53 -5.80 -11.68 -0.64
C ASP A 53 -6.43 -12.63 -1.67
N ALA A 54 -5.62 -13.33 -2.46
CA ALA A 54 -6.10 -14.37 -3.39
C ALA A 54 -6.68 -15.58 -2.63
N GLU A 55 -6.07 -16.01 -1.54
CA GLU A 55 -6.54 -17.11 -0.69
C GLU A 55 -7.82 -16.70 0.06
N LYS A 56 -7.90 -15.47 0.60
CA LYS A 56 -9.14 -14.93 1.21
C LYS A 56 -10.26 -14.78 0.19
N LYS A 57 -9.97 -14.32 -1.03
CA LYS A 57 -10.95 -14.18 -2.11
C LYS A 57 -11.43 -15.55 -2.61
N ALA A 58 -10.54 -16.53 -2.70
CA ALA A 58 -10.90 -17.91 -3.02
C ALA A 58 -11.78 -18.54 -1.93
N GLN A 59 -11.45 -18.33 -0.65
CA GLN A 59 -12.25 -18.81 0.48
C GLN A 59 -13.62 -18.12 0.57
N GLN A 60 -13.71 -16.83 0.27
CA GLN A 60 -15.00 -16.11 0.22
C GLN A 60 -15.85 -16.56 -0.97
N ALA A 61 -15.24 -16.80 -2.14
CA ALA A 61 -15.94 -17.33 -3.30
C ALA A 61 -16.48 -18.76 -3.03
N ALA A 62 -15.70 -19.61 -2.36
CA ALA A 62 -16.14 -20.94 -1.96
C ALA A 62 -17.31 -20.89 -0.96
N LYS A 63 -17.21 -20.05 0.08
CA LYS A 63 -18.29 -19.86 1.06
C LYS A 63 -19.57 -19.28 0.44
N LYS A 64 -19.43 -18.39 -0.55
CA LYS A 64 -20.58 -17.84 -1.28
C LYS A 64 -21.24 -18.90 -2.17
N ALA A 65 -20.44 -19.70 -2.88
CA ALA A 65 -20.96 -20.79 -3.72
C ALA A 65 -21.72 -21.85 -2.88
N GLU A 66 -21.24 -22.17 -1.69
CA GLU A 66 -21.93 -23.09 -0.77
C GLU A 66 -23.25 -22.49 -0.24
N LYS A 67 -23.25 -21.20 0.13
CA LYS A 67 -24.46 -20.49 0.56
C LYS A 67 -25.51 -20.41 -0.55
N ASP A 68 -25.09 -20.08 -1.76
CA ASP A 68 -26.00 -19.98 -2.91
C ASP A 68 -26.56 -21.36 -3.29
N ARG A 69 -25.78 -22.43 -3.11
CA ARG A 69 -26.28 -23.81 -3.25
C ARG A 69 -27.33 -24.15 -2.18
N MET A 70 -27.10 -23.80 -0.92
CA MET A 70 -28.11 -24.03 0.14
C MET A 70 -29.38 -23.22 -0.11
N LEU A 71 -29.27 -21.97 -0.57
CA LEU A 71 -30.42 -21.13 -0.88
C LEU A 71 -31.22 -21.70 -2.06
N ALA A 72 -30.56 -22.24 -3.08
CA ALA A 72 -31.23 -22.93 -4.19
C ALA A 72 -31.93 -24.23 -3.75
N GLU A 73 -31.33 -24.99 -2.82
CA GLU A 73 -31.98 -26.16 -2.21
C GLU A 73 -33.19 -25.75 -1.35
N GLU A 74 -33.16 -24.60 -0.66
CA GLU A 74 -34.31 -24.05 0.07
C GLU A 74 -35.40 -23.50 -0.86
N GLU A 75 -35.04 -22.84 -1.97
CA GLU A 75 -35.99 -22.28 -2.94
C GLU A 75 -36.69 -23.38 -3.75
N ALA A 76 -36.01 -24.50 -4.00
CA ALA A 76 -36.60 -25.68 -4.63
C ALA A 76 -37.55 -26.47 -3.71
N SER A 77 -37.44 -26.31 -2.39
CA SER A 77 -38.29 -26.96 -1.39
C SER A 77 -39.57 -26.18 -1.08
N MET A 78 -39.70 -24.95 -1.58
CA MET A 78 -40.90 -24.13 -1.41
C MET A 78 -41.96 -24.45 -2.49
N PRO A 79 -43.14 -24.99 -2.11
CA PRO A 79 -44.16 -25.40 -3.09
C PRO A 79 -44.85 -24.19 -3.74
N SER A 80 -44.69 -24.04 -5.06
CA SER A 80 -45.46 -23.07 -5.85
C SER A 80 -46.89 -23.56 -6.08
N LYS A 81 -47.88 -22.82 -5.55
CA LYS A 81 -49.31 -23.06 -5.82
C LYS A 81 -49.78 -22.11 -6.94
N PRO A 82 -50.45 -22.60 -8.00
CA PRO A 82 -50.82 -21.79 -9.16
C PRO A 82 -52.05 -20.91 -8.91
N LYS A 83 -52.04 -19.76 -9.59
CA LYS A 83 -53.03 -18.67 -9.57
C LYS A 83 -54.32 -19.07 -10.31
N ALA A 84 -55.47 -18.89 -9.65
CA ALA A 84 -56.79 -18.96 -10.24
C ALA A 84 -57.57 -17.66 -9.99
N GLY A 85 -58.35 -17.23 -10.99
CA GLY A 85 -59.64 -16.55 -10.74
C GLY A 85 -59.72 -15.02 -10.85
N ALA A 86 -59.96 -14.58 -12.08
CA ALA A 86 -60.77 -13.45 -12.55
C ALA A 86 -61.46 -12.46 -11.57
N ASN A 87 -61.38 -11.17 -11.97
CA ASN A 87 -62.48 -10.25 -12.32
C ASN A 87 -62.68 -8.96 -11.49
N LYS A 88 -62.99 -7.90 -12.26
CA LYS A 88 -63.79 -6.71 -11.96
C LYS A 88 -63.07 -5.42 -11.55
N GLY A 89 -63.42 -4.36 -12.29
CA GLY A 89 -62.77 -3.07 -12.33
C GLY A 89 -63.02 -2.15 -11.14
N GLY A 90 -62.26 -1.06 -11.12
CA GLY A 90 -62.33 -0.06 -10.07
C GLY A 90 -61.35 1.09 -10.31
N ASN A 91 -61.82 2.10 -11.03
CA ASN A 91 -61.23 3.42 -11.21
C ASN A 91 -60.79 4.05 -9.87
N LYS A 92 -59.48 4.25 -9.61
CA LYS A 92 -58.95 5.22 -8.63
C LYS A 92 -57.62 5.83 -9.08
N LYS A 93 -57.55 7.13 -8.86
CA LYS A 93 -56.60 8.14 -9.40
C LYS A 93 -55.15 7.92 -8.94
N ALA A 94 -54.21 8.13 -9.87
CA ALA A 94 -52.79 8.23 -9.58
C ALA A 94 -52.41 9.68 -9.18
N PRO A 95 -51.51 9.90 -8.20
CA PRO A 95 -50.95 11.22 -7.92
C PRO A 95 -49.91 11.63 -9.00
N PRO A 96 -49.76 12.93 -9.30
CA PRO A 96 -48.88 13.38 -10.38
C PRO A 96 -47.40 13.25 -9.99
N LYS A 97 -46.59 12.73 -10.90
CA LYS A 97 -45.12 12.78 -10.84
C LYS A 97 -44.66 14.22 -11.03
N PRO A 98 -43.77 14.78 -10.19
CA PRO A 98 -43.09 16.02 -10.53
C PRO A 98 -42.00 15.76 -11.58
N ALA A 99 -41.85 16.76 -12.43
CA ALA A 99 -41.13 16.78 -13.68
C ALA A 99 -39.60 16.76 -13.52
N GLY A 100 -38.92 16.68 -14.68
CA GLY A 100 -37.50 16.46 -14.85
C GLY A 100 -36.56 17.56 -14.33
N PRO A 101 -35.24 17.38 -14.57
CA PRO A 101 -34.19 18.13 -13.92
C PRO A 101 -34.08 19.53 -14.52
N GLY A 102 -34.67 20.53 -13.86
CA GLY A 102 -34.59 21.92 -14.31
C GLY A 102 -35.20 22.98 -13.41
N ALA A 103 -35.73 22.62 -12.23
CA ALA A 103 -36.50 23.54 -11.38
C ALA A 103 -35.92 23.67 -9.97
N LEU A 104 -34.60 23.89 -9.85
CA LEU A 104 -33.92 24.16 -8.57
C LEU A 104 -33.33 25.58 -8.49
N SER A 105 -33.67 26.47 -9.43
CA SER A 105 -33.31 27.90 -9.35
C SER A 105 -34.56 28.71 -9.06
N ALA A 106 -34.49 29.60 -8.07
CA ALA A 106 -35.55 30.44 -7.52
C ALA A 106 -36.45 29.78 -6.45
N GLY A 107 -35.86 29.53 -5.28
CA GLY A 107 -36.59 29.29 -4.04
C GLY A 107 -35.69 29.54 -2.84
N GLY A 108 -35.76 30.75 -2.27
CA GLY A 108 -34.88 31.21 -1.20
C GLY A 108 -34.82 30.28 0.01
N ILE A 109 -33.61 29.81 0.29
CA ILE A 109 -33.25 29.17 1.54
C ILE A 109 -32.35 30.17 2.26
N ASN A 110 -32.91 30.90 3.23
CA ASN A 110 -32.12 31.52 4.29
C ASN A 110 -31.63 30.41 5.23
N ALA A 111 -30.67 29.64 4.75
CA ALA A 111 -29.61 29.13 5.60
C ALA A 111 -28.42 30.03 5.30
N SER A 112 -27.60 30.36 6.30
CA SER A 112 -26.28 30.93 6.07
C SER A 112 -25.47 29.91 5.27
N VAL A 113 -25.71 29.85 3.96
CA VAL A 113 -24.92 29.13 2.99
C VAL A 113 -23.62 29.90 2.97
N ASP A 114 -22.61 29.33 3.64
CA ASP A 114 -21.21 29.64 3.39
C ASP A 114 -21.07 29.86 1.88
N GLN A 115 -20.66 31.07 1.49
CA GLN A 115 -20.25 31.28 0.12
C GLN A 115 -19.18 30.22 -0.19
N PRO A 116 -19.22 29.57 -1.36
CA PRO A 116 -18.16 28.67 -1.72
C PRO A 116 -16.85 29.46 -1.67
N GLU A 117 -15.95 29.11 -0.75
CA GLU A 117 -14.66 29.78 -0.63
C GLU A 117 -13.94 29.65 -1.97
N SER A 118 -13.71 30.77 -2.64
CA SER A 118 -13.00 30.80 -3.90
C SER A 118 -11.50 30.80 -3.64
N PHE A 119 -10.82 29.78 -4.15
CA PHE A 119 -9.36 29.72 -4.11
C PHE A 119 -8.81 30.16 -5.48
N GLY A 120 -7.94 31.16 -5.48
CA GLY A 120 -7.27 31.68 -6.66
C GLY A 120 -5.79 31.34 -6.60
N ALA A 121 -5.38 30.28 -7.32
CA ALA A 121 -3.99 29.93 -7.52
C ALA A 121 -3.46 30.59 -8.81
N SER A 122 -2.55 31.55 -8.68
CA SER A 122 -1.94 32.24 -9.83
C SER A 122 -0.58 31.64 -10.18
N GLY A 123 -0.58 30.47 -10.82
CA GLY A 123 0.65 29.78 -11.22
C GLY A 123 0.46 28.27 -11.28
N LEU A 124 1.34 27.57 -12.00
CA LEU A 124 1.28 26.11 -12.09
C LEU A 124 1.58 25.45 -10.73
N ASP A 125 2.58 25.96 -10.01
CA ASP A 125 2.98 25.43 -8.71
C ASP A 125 1.89 25.66 -7.64
N ASP A 126 1.28 26.86 -7.63
CA ASP A 126 0.15 27.19 -6.75
C ASP A 126 -1.07 26.31 -7.05
N ALA A 127 -1.34 26.04 -8.34
CA ALA A 127 -2.44 25.17 -8.75
C ALA A 127 -2.18 23.70 -8.38
N MET A 128 -0.92 23.24 -8.45
CA MET A 128 -0.52 21.91 -8.00
C MET A 128 -0.67 21.75 -6.48
N ASP A 129 -0.33 22.78 -5.70
CA ASP A 129 -0.47 22.81 -4.25
C ASP A 129 -1.97 22.76 -3.84
N MET A 130 -2.80 23.59 -4.46
CA MET A 130 -4.25 23.55 -4.28
C MET A 130 -4.87 22.23 -4.73
N MET A 131 -4.49 21.68 -5.88
CA MET A 131 -5.02 20.40 -6.34
C MET A 131 -4.57 19.24 -5.45
N SER A 132 -3.36 19.31 -4.89
CA SER A 132 -2.89 18.34 -3.89
C SER A 132 -3.74 18.37 -2.61
N ILE A 133 -4.24 19.53 -2.21
CA ILE A 133 -5.14 19.67 -1.05
C ILE A 133 -6.56 19.22 -1.39
N VAL A 134 -7.12 19.67 -2.51
CA VAL A 134 -8.48 19.34 -2.96
C VAL A 134 -8.62 17.85 -3.31
N GLY A 135 -7.59 17.26 -3.92
CA GLY A 135 -7.55 15.84 -4.28
C GLY A 135 -7.31 14.90 -3.09
N GLN A 136 -6.87 15.43 -1.95
CA GLN A 136 -6.70 14.65 -0.73
C GLN A 136 -8.06 14.42 -0.06
N LYS A 137 -8.41 13.15 0.11
CA LYS A 137 -9.60 12.76 0.88
C LYS A 137 -9.44 13.19 2.33
N SER A 138 -10.30 14.08 2.79
CA SER A 138 -10.32 14.59 4.17
C SER A 138 -10.99 13.65 5.17
N ASP A 139 -11.22 12.38 4.79
CA ASP A 139 -11.81 11.39 5.67
C ASP A 139 -10.92 11.17 6.91
N LYS A 140 -11.55 11.05 8.09
CA LYS A 140 -10.85 10.83 9.37
C LYS A 140 -9.88 9.63 9.32
N ALA A 141 -10.21 8.58 8.56
CA ALA A 141 -9.34 7.43 8.36
C ALA A 141 -8.07 7.78 7.55
N THR A 142 -8.22 8.55 6.48
CA THR A 142 -7.12 8.98 5.61
C THR A 142 -6.20 9.97 6.33
N MET A 143 -6.79 10.96 7.01
CA MET A 143 -6.05 11.92 7.82
C MET A 143 -5.36 11.26 9.01
N GLY A 144 -6.02 10.29 9.66
CA GLY A 144 -5.42 9.50 10.74
C GLY A 144 -4.22 8.67 10.29
N ALA A 145 -4.25 8.12 9.07
CA ALA A 145 -3.11 7.43 8.48
C ALA A 145 -1.96 8.40 8.20
N LYS A 146 -2.24 9.57 7.60
CA LYS A 146 -1.24 10.63 7.40
C LYS A 146 -0.63 11.12 8.72
N ALA A 147 -1.44 11.34 9.75
CA ALA A 147 -0.95 11.71 11.07
C ALA A 147 -0.04 10.64 11.69
N GLY A 148 -0.32 9.37 11.41
CA GLY A 148 0.58 8.26 11.76
C GLY A 148 1.96 8.38 11.11
N GLN A 149 2.04 8.89 9.88
CA GLN A 149 3.28 9.03 9.12
C GLN A 149 4.12 10.25 9.49
N ILE A 150 3.56 11.23 10.22
CA ILE A 150 4.31 12.40 10.67
C ILE A 150 5.42 11.98 11.62
N GLU A 151 6.64 12.34 11.25
CA GLU A 151 7.86 12.01 11.99
C GLU A 151 8.04 12.92 13.21
N LYS A 152 8.49 12.31 14.30
CA LYS A 152 8.83 12.95 15.58
C LYS A 152 10.34 13.21 15.74
N HIS A 153 11.16 12.52 14.93
CA HIS A 153 12.62 12.51 14.95
C HIS A 153 13.19 12.74 13.53
N PRO A 154 13.15 13.98 13.03
CA PRO A 154 13.71 14.32 11.73
C PRO A 154 15.21 13.99 11.64
N GLU A 155 15.98 14.17 12.73
CA GLU A 155 17.41 13.85 12.82
C GLU A 155 17.74 12.38 12.48
N ARG A 156 16.89 11.44 12.94
CA ARG A 156 17.10 10.01 12.69
C ARG A 156 16.79 9.62 11.26
N ARG A 157 15.78 10.26 10.65
CA ARG A 157 15.41 10.00 9.25
C ARG A 157 16.33 10.69 8.26
N PHE A 158 16.94 11.80 8.63
CA PHE A 158 17.81 12.58 7.75
C PHE A 158 18.89 11.73 7.09
N LYS A 159 19.58 10.87 7.85
CA LYS A 159 20.62 9.99 7.31
C LYS A 159 20.10 9.02 6.25
N GLY A 160 18.97 8.35 6.52
CA GLY A 160 18.38 7.40 5.58
C GLY A 160 17.75 8.08 4.36
N ALA A 161 17.12 9.23 4.56
CA ALA A 161 16.56 10.03 3.47
C ALA A 161 17.67 10.60 2.56
N PHE A 162 18.79 11.06 3.15
CA PHE A 162 19.95 11.53 2.38
C PHE A 162 20.62 10.39 1.61
N GLU A 163 20.72 9.19 2.19
CA GLU A 163 21.25 8.01 1.51
C GLU A 163 20.37 7.59 0.33
N ALA A 164 19.05 7.54 0.52
CA ALA A 164 18.10 7.26 -0.57
C ALA A 164 18.16 8.31 -1.69
N TYR A 165 18.24 9.59 -1.33
CA TYR A 165 18.39 10.69 -2.29
C TYR A 165 19.72 10.61 -3.05
N LYS A 166 20.81 10.31 -2.34
CA LYS A 166 22.12 10.11 -2.93
C LYS A 166 22.10 8.96 -3.93
N GLU A 167 21.53 7.81 -3.61
CA GLU A 167 21.45 6.68 -4.55
C GLU A 167 20.64 7.01 -5.81
N ALA A 168 19.55 7.74 -5.67
CA ALA A 168 18.70 8.16 -6.79
C ALA A 168 19.37 9.22 -7.69
N GLU A 169 20.03 10.23 -7.09
CA GLU A 169 20.58 11.35 -7.84
C GLU A 169 22.05 11.20 -8.26
N MET A 170 22.83 10.34 -7.60
CA MET A 170 24.24 10.08 -7.98
C MET A 170 24.45 9.80 -9.48
N PRO A 171 23.66 8.97 -10.18
CA PRO A 171 23.85 8.75 -11.61
C PRO A 171 23.55 10.01 -12.43
N ILE A 172 22.54 10.79 -12.04
CA ILE A 172 22.15 12.03 -12.73
C ILE A 172 23.26 13.06 -12.59
N VAL A 173 23.71 13.34 -11.36
CA VAL A 173 24.74 14.34 -11.09
C VAL A 173 26.08 13.95 -11.73
N ARG A 174 26.41 12.65 -11.80
CA ARG A 174 27.60 12.17 -12.52
C ARG A 174 27.52 12.38 -14.03
N SER A 175 26.32 12.25 -14.62
CA SER A 175 26.10 12.50 -16.04
C SER A 175 26.12 13.99 -16.37
N GLU A 176 25.57 14.85 -15.51
CA GLU A 176 25.54 16.31 -15.70
C GLU A 176 26.91 16.94 -15.52
N ASN A 177 27.70 16.46 -14.55
CA ASN A 177 28.97 17.06 -14.17
C ASN A 177 30.09 16.00 -14.23
N PRO A 178 30.49 15.50 -15.40
CA PRO A 178 31.56 14.50 -15.50
C PRO A 178 32.90 15.07 -15.00
N GLY A 179 33.73 14.23 -14.39
CA GLY A 179 35.11 14.59 -14.00
C GLY A 179 35.28 15.19 -12.59
N LEU A 180 34.22 15.32 -11.80
CA LEU A 180 34.31 15.74 -10.40
C LEU A 180 34.77 14.59 -9.48
N ARG A 181 35.42 14.93 -8.37
CA ARG A 181 35.76 13.95 -7.32
C ARG A 181 34.50 13.50 -6.60
N LEU A 182 34.47 12.24 -6.14
CA LEU A 182 33.35 11.66 -5.38
C LEU A 182 32.88 12.55 -4.21
N GLN A 183 33.82 13.19 -3.50
CA GLN A 183 33.50 14.09 -2.41
C GLN A 183 32.75 15.34 -2.88
N GLN A 184 33.12 15.92 -4.02
CA GLN A 184 32.45 17.11 -4.56
C GLN A 184 31.02 16.78 -5.01
N TYR A 185 30.78 15.58 -5.54
CA TYR A 185 29.43 15.09 -5.81
C TYR A 185 28.61 14.95 -4.53
N ASN A 186 29.19 14.36 -3.48
CA ASN A 186 28.51 14.24 -2.19
C ASN A 186 28.15 15.63 -1.62
N ASP A 187 29.05 16.60 -1.67
CA ASP A 187 28.82 17.96 -1.17
C ASP A 187 27.74 18.69 -1.99
N MET A 188 27.72 18.50 -3.31
CA MET A 188 26.69 19.06 -4.19
C MET A 188 25.32 18.43 -3.91
N LEU A 189 25.26 17.10 -3.80
CA LEU A 189 24.05 16.37 -3.45
C LEU A 189 23.54 16.78 -2.07
N TYR A 190 24.42 16.96 -1.09
CA TYR A 190 24.05 17.44 0.24
C TYR A 190 23.40 18.82 0.20
N LYS A 191 23.97 19.76 -0.57
CA LYS A 191 23.39 21.10 -0.76
C LYS A 191 22.04 21.07 -1.48
N LYS A 192 21.89 20.22 -2.50
CA LYS A 192 20.59 20.03 -3.18
C LYS A 192 19.57 19.42 -2.22
N PHE A 193 19.97 18.40 -1.46
CA PHE A 193 19.12 17.73 -0.49
C PHE A 193 18.63 18.66 0.62
N GLN A 194 19.47 19.56 1.14
CA GLN A 194 19.06 20.54 2.15
C GLN A 194 17.83 21.36 1.73
N LYS A 195 17.71 21.67 0.43
CA LYS A 195 16.58 22.43 -0.14
C LYS A 195 15.46 21.55 -0.69
N SER A 196 15.70 20.26 -0.84
CA SER A 196 14.72 19.32 -1.40
C SER A 196 13.52 19.13 -0.47
N PRO A 197 12.30 18.95 -1.00
CA PRO A 197 11.14 18.53 -0.20
C PRO A 197 11.31 17.13 0.44
N ASP A 198 12.25 16.32 -0.05
CA ASP A 198 12.54 14.99 0.50
C ASP A 198 13.30 15.05 1.83
N ASN A 199 13.84 16.22 2.20
CA ASN A 199 14.48 16.42 3.48
C ASN A 199 13.44 16.40 4.61
N PRO A 200 13.54 15.47 5.58
CA PRO A 200 12.61 15.41 6.71
C PRO A 200 12.53 16.69 7.55
N PHE A 201 13.56 17.55 7.50
CA PHE A 201 13.54 18.86 8.18
C PHE A 201 12.67 19.90 7.48
N ASN A 202 12.46 19.78 6.17
CA ASN A 202 11.60 20.68 5.40
C ASN A 202 10.12 20.23 5.45
N GLN A 203 9.87 19.03 5.97
CA GLN A 203 8.54 18.50 6.18
C GLN A 203 8.00 18.92 7.56
N GLN A 204 6.69 18.81 7.75
CA GLN A 204 6.10 19.07 9.05
C GLN A 204 6.58 18.06 10.09
N THR A 205 7.09 18.59 11.20
CA THR A 205 7.52 17.81 12.36
C THR A 205 6.63 18.15 13.54
N VAL A 206 6.49 17.19 14.46
CA VAL A 206 5.66 17.35 15.65
C VAL A 206 6.50 16.95 16.87
N ALA A 207 6.26 17.59 18.02
CA ALA A 207 6.96 17.30 19.27
C ALA A 207 6.91 15.80 19.63
N TYR A 208 7.97 15.33 20.29
CA TYR A 208 8.12 13.91 20.64
C TYR A 208 6.96 13.37 21.47
N ASN A 209 6.51 14.14 22.47
CA ASN A 209 5.41 13.81 23.37
C ASN A 209 4.02 14.12 22.80
N ALA A 210 3.91 14.55 21.55
CA ALA A 210 2.63 14.89 20.96
C ALA A 210 1.70 13.68 20.82
N THR A 211 0.42 13.93 21.13
CA THR A 211 -0.68 12.98 21.03
C THR A 211 -1.13 12.82 19.58
N LYS A 212 -2.02 11.85 19.32
CA LYS A 212 -2.58 11.65 17.98
C LYS A 212 -3.36 12.87 17.50
N ASP A 213 -4.07 13.53 18.41
CA ASP A 213 -4.88 14.71 18.09
C ASP A 213 -3.99 15.91 17.75
N ASP A 214 -2.86 16.08 18.46
CA ASP A 214 -1.88 17.13 18.13
C ASP A 214 -1.29 16.94 16.73
N LYS A 215 -1.03 15.70 16.31
CA LYS A 215 -0.56 15.40 14.95
C LYS A 215 -1.60 15.71 13.88
N MET A 216 -2.87 15.45 14.18
CA MET A 216 -3.98 15.79 13.29
C MET A 216 -4.13 17.31 13.18
N ALA A 217 -4.07 18.02 14.32
CA ALA A 217 -4.12 19.47 14.37
C ALA A 217 -2.97 20.09 13.57
N ALA A 218 -1.74 19.58 13.68
CA ALA A 218 -0.61 20.07 12.90
C ALA A 218 -0.80 19.90 11.38
N LEU A 219 -1.40 18.80 10.92
CA LEU A 219 -1.73 18.61 9.50
C LEU A 219 -2.87 19.51 9.04
N ASP A 220 -3.88 19.71 9.88
CA ASP A 220 -4.99 20.60 9.59
C ASP A 220 -4.50 22.06 9.56
N GLU A 221 -3.56 22.43 10.42
CA GLU A 221 -2.93 23.76 10.43
C GLU A 221 -2.10 24.03 9.18
N SER A 222 -1.26 23.10 8.71
CA SER A 222 -0.56 23.31 7.43
C SER A 222 -1.52 23.40 6.27
N ARG A 223 -2.51 22.52 6.23
CA ARG A 223 -3.53 22.54 5.20
C ARG A 223 -4.24 23.89 5.18
N LYS A 224 -4.66 24.40 6.33
CA LYS A 224 -5.28 25.72 6.48
C LYS A 224 -4.34 26.85 6.11
N LEU A 225 -3.06 26.78 6.47
CA LEU A 225 -2.06 27.77 6.09
C LEU A 225 -1.93 27.86 4.57
N THR A 226 -1.93 26.71 3.90
CA THR A 226 -1.88 26.65 2.44
C THR A 226 -3.20 27.13 1.83
N GLU A 227 -4.36 26.70 2.34
CA GLU A 227 -5.68 27.18 1.90
C GLU A 227 -5.81 28.70 2.05
N ASN A 228 -5.40 29.26 3.20
CA ASN A 228 -5.43 30.70 3.45
C ASN A 228 -4.48 31.48 2.54
N ARG A 229 -3.39 30.88 2.06
CA ARG A 229 -2.49 31.54 1.10
C ARG A 229 -3.18 31.84 -0.24
N TYR A 230 -4.10 30.98 -0.65
CA TYR A 230 -4.77 31.08 -1.95
C TYR A 230 -6.24 31.46 -1.86
N LYS A 231 -6.77 31.67 -0.65
CA LYS A 231 -8.13 32.15 -0.43
C LYS A 231 -8.26 33.58 -0.95
N GLN A 232 -9.26 33.81 -1.81
CA GLN A 232 -9.58 35.11 -2.41
C GLN A 232 -10.72 35.79 -1.66
#